data_AF-V7DAW5-F1
#
_entry.id   AF-V7DAW5-F1
#
_cell.length_a   1.000
_cell.length_b   1.000
_cell.length_c   1.000
_cell.angle_alpha   90.00
_cell.angle_beta   90.00
_cell.angle_gamma   90.00
#
_symmetry.space_group_name_H-M   'P 1'
#
loop_
_entity.id
_entity.type
_entity.pdbx_description
1 polymer ?
#
loop_
_entity_poly.entity_id
_entity_poly.type
_entity_poly.pdbx_seq_one_letter_code
_entity_poly.pdbx_strand_id
1 'polypeptide(L)'
;MSRSKTKAPVITLAPEQEREALHTLKRFLEDRFELELGSFEVAEVLELFSKEIAPLYYNRAIADVQLHLKERFESIESDLWALEKP
;
A
#
# COMPACT_ATOMS: atom_id res chain seq x y z
N MET A 1 9.77 -10.15 26.58
CA MET A 1 10.12 -9.07 25.64
C MET A 1 8.84 -8.56 25.00
N SER A 2 8.34 -7.41 25.45
CA SER A 2 7.13 -6.80 24.89
C SER A 2 7.50 -6.22 23.53
N ARG A 3 7.08 -6.86 22.43
CA ARG A 3 7.15 -6.23 21.11
C ARG A 3 6.27 -4.99 21.21
N SER A 4 6.90 -3.82 21.24
CA SER A 4 6.23 -2.54 21.06
C SER A 4 5.25 -2.71 19.91
N LYS A 5 3.96 -2.54 20.17
CA LYS A 5 2.95 -2.45 19.11
C LYS A 5 3.27 -1.17 18.34
N THR A 6 4.21 -1.23 17.40
CA THR A 6 4.41 -0.18 16.42
C THR A 6 3.05 -0.01 15.77
N LYS A 7 2.39 1.12 16.04
CA LYS A 7 1.09 1.45 15.44
C LYS A 7 1.24 1.18 13.96
N ALA A 8 0.42 0.28 13.41
CA ALA A 8 0.42 0.02 11.99
C ALA A 8 0.28 1.38 11.27
N PRO A 9 1.04 1.63 10.19
CA PRO A 9 0.91 2.87 9.45
C PRO A 9 -0.55 3.06 9.07
N VAL A 10 -1.03 4.29 9.19
CA VAL A 10 -2.40 4.65 8.84
C VAL A 10 -2.49 4.60 7.31
N ILE A 11 -3.08 3.52 6.77
CA ILE A 11 -3.26 3.31 5.33
C ILE A 11 -4.58 3.96 4.89
N THR A 12 -4.70 5.26 5.13
CA THR A 12 -5.91 6.03 4.79
C THR A 12 -5.62 6.93 3.61
N LEU A 13 -6.59 7.02 2.70
CA LEU A 13 -6.51 7.90 1.54
C LEU A 13 -6.71 9.36 1.96
N ALA A 14 -6.16 10.28 1.17
CA ALA A 14 -6.55 11.68 1.28
C ALA A 14 -8.02 11.85 0.83
N PRO A 15 -8.76 12.87 1.33
CA PRO A 15 -10.18 13.04 1.01
C PRO A 15 -10.49 13.11 -0.49
N GLU A 16 -9.59 13.68 -1.30
CA GLU A 16 -9.69 13.73 -2.75
C GLU A 16 -9.59 12.33 -3.37
N GLN A 17 -8.61 11.55 -2.91
CA GLN A 17 -8.38 10.18 -3.38
C GLN A 17 -9.51 9.24 -2.95
N GLU A 18 -10.04 9.42 -1.75
CA GLU A 18 -11.19 8.65 -1.26
C GLU A 18 -12.43 8.91 -2.13
N ARG A 19 -12.73 10.18 -2.44
CA ARG A 19 -13.82 10.53 -3.36
C ARG A 19 -13.65 9.91 -4.74
N GLU A 20 -12.43 9.93 -5.28
CA GLU A 20 -12.12 9.30 -6.57
C GLU A 20 -12.29 7.78 -6.52
N ALA A 21 -11.84 7.14 -5.42
CA ALA A 21 -12.00 5.70 -5.21
C ALA A 21 -13.48 5.31 -5.11
N LEU A 22 -14.29 6.05 -4.34
CA LEU A 22 -15.74 5.85 -4.23
C LEU A 22 -16.41 5.98 -5.59
N HIS A 23 -16.11 7.04 -6.34
CA HIS A 23 -16.68 7.24 -7.68
C HIS A 23 -16.30 6.10 -8.64
N THR A 24 -15.04 5.70 -8.64
CA THR A 24 -14.53 4.61 -9.47
C THR A 24 -15.21 3.28 -9.15
N LEU A 25 -15.32 2.97 -7.86
CA LEU A 25 -15.93 1.74 -7.38
C LEU A 25 -17.43 1.69 -7.69
N LYS A 26 -18.15 2.80 -7.42
CA LYS A 26 -19.58 2.90 -7.75
C LYS A 26 -19.84 2.64 -9.22
N ARG A 27 -19.11 3.36 -10.10
CA ARG A 27 -19.24 3.20 -11.54
C ARG A 27 -18.90 1.80 -12.01
N PHE A 28 -17.84 1.20 -11.47
CA PHE A 28 -17.45 -0.15 -11.85
C PHE A 28 -18.53 -1.18 -11.49
N LEU A 29 -19.12 -1.07 -10.30
CA LEU A 29 -20.18 -1.98 -9.85
C LEU A 29 -21.46 -1.82 -10.70
N GLU A 30 -21.83 -0.59 -11.02
CA GLU A 30 -22.96 -0.29 -11.89
C GLU A 30 -22.71 -0.77 -13.33
N ASP A 31 -21.60 -0.33 -13.95
CA ASP A 31 -21.28 -0.59 -15.37
C ASP A 31 -21.00 -2.07 -15.66
N ARG A 32 -20.42 -2.82 -14.71
CA ARG A 32 -19.98 -4.22 -14.95
C ARG A 32 -20.90 -5.27 -14.35
N PHE A 33 -21.61 -4.94 -13.29
CA PHE A 33 -22.44 -5.90 -12.55
C PHE A 33 -23.91 -5.50 -12.48
N GLU A 34 -24.30 -4.38 -13.11
CA GLU A 34 -25.66 -3.83 -13.07
C GLU A 34 -26.13 -3.61 -11.62
N LEU A 35 -25.19 -3.37 -10.71
CA LEU A 35 -25.44 -3.22 -9.28
C LEU A 35 -25.41 -1.74 -8.90
N GLU A 36 -26.60 -1.12 -8.87
CA GLU A 36 -26.78 0.26 -8.42
C GLU A 36 -26.68 0.34 -6.90
N LEU A 37 -25.55 0.83 -6.40
CA LEU A 37 -25.33 1.09 -4.98
C LEU A 37 -25.42 2.58 -4.64
N GLY A 38 -25.97 2.86 -3.46
CA GLY A 38 -25.92 4.18 -2.85
C GLY A 38 -24.51 4.53 -2.38
N SER A 39 -24.31 5.79 -1.99
CA SER A 39 -22.97 6.27 -1.57
C SER A 39 -22.48 5.61 -0.28
N PHE A 40 -23.39 5.18 0.60
CA PHE A 40 -23.03 4.54 1.87
C PHE A 40 -22.55 3.10 1.64
N GLU A 41 -23.26 2.34 0.81
CA GLU A 41 -22.92 0.96 0.47
C GLU A 41 -21.58 0.89 -0.26
N VAL A 42 -21.31 1.81 -1.20
CA VAL A 42 -20.01 1.90 -1.87
C VAL A 42 -18.90 2.25 -0.87
N ALA A 43 -19.18 3.07 0.14
CA ALA A 43 -18.22 3.40 1.19
C ALA A 43 -17.90 2.21 2.10
N GLU A 44 -18.90 1.38 2.45
CA GLU A 44 -18.66 0.12 3.18
C GLU A 44 -17.76 -0.83 2.36
N VAL A 45 -17.99 -0.94 1.05
CA VAL A 45 -17.12 -1.75 0.20
C VAL A 45 -15.71 -1.16 0.21
N LEU A 46 -15.53 0.15 0.01
CA LEU A 46 -14.21 0.78 0.05
C LEU A 46 -13.52 0.58 1.43
N GLU A 47 -14.28 0.60 2.52
CA GLU A 47 -13.77 0.34 3.87
C GLU A 47 -13.25 -1.09 4.02
N LEU A 48 -13.95 -2.09 3.48
CA LEU A 48 -13.49 -3.47 3.43
C LEU A 48 -12.16 -3.57 2.67
N PHE A 49 -12.07 -2.96 1.47
CA PHE A 49 -10.83 -2.94 0.71
C PHE A 49 -9.69 -2.28 1.49
N SER A 50 -9.97 -1.16 2.16
CA SER A 50 -8.98 -0.41 2.93
C SER A 50 -8.47 -1.18 4.16
N LYS A 51 -9.34 -1.93 4.84
CA LYS A 51 -8.97 -2.71 6.04
C LYS A 51 -8.30 -4.03 5.72
N GLU A 52 -8.82 -4.77 4.74
CA GLU A 52 -8.42 -6.16 4.52
C GLU A 52 -7.48 -6.34 3.32
N ILE A 53 -7.64 -5.52 2.27
CA ILE A 53 -6.91 -5.70 1.01
C ILE A 53 -5.71 -4.76 0.91
N ALA A 54 -5.87 -3.48 1.26
CA ALA A 54 -4.81 -2.48 1.16
C ALA A 54 -3.53 -2.85 1.94
N PRO A 55 -3.58 -3.47 3.15
CA PRO A 55 -2.37 -3.91 3.85
C PRO A 55 -1.55 -4.95 3.07
N LEU A 56 -2.19 -5.80 2.26
CA LEU A 56 -1.50 -6.80 1.46
C LEU A 56 -0.59 -6.13 0.41
N TYR A 57 -1.15 -5.16 -0.32
CA TYR A 57 -0.40 -4.38 -1.31
C TYR A 57 0.65 -3.49 -0.66
N TYR A 58 0.31 -2.81 0.44
CA TYR A 58 1.24 -1.94 1.14
C TYR A 58 2.46 -2.72 1.66
N ASN A 59 2.25 -3.86 2.32
CA ASN A 59 3.34 -4.68 2.84
C ASN A 59 4.22 -5.24 1.72
N ARG A 60 3.62 -5.63 0.59
CA ARG A 60 4.38 -6.05 -0.59
C ARG A 60 5.25 -4.92 -1.13
N ALA A 61 4.70 -3.72 -1.28
CA ALA A 61 5.45 -2.55 -1.74
C ALA A 61 6.64 -2.22 -0.81
N ILE A 62 6.44 -2.30 0.50
CA ILE A 62 7.53 -2.12 1.48
C ILE A 62 8.62 -3.19 1.31
N ALA A 63 8.23 -4.46 1.16
CA ALA A 63 9.18 -5.55 0.96
C ALA A 63 9.99 -5.36 -0.33
N ASP A 64 9.35 -4.91 -1.42
CA ASP A 64 10.00 -4.67 -2.70
C ASP A 64 11.02 -3.53 -2.61
N VAL A 65 10.68 -2.44 -1.91
CA VAL A 65 11.62 -1.33 -1.64
C VAL A 65 12.78 -1.80 -0.77
N GLN A 66 12.52 -2.61 0.27
CA GLN A 66 13.59 -3.16 1.11
C GLN A 66 14.57 -4.01 0.32
N LEU A 67 14.06 -4.86 -0.59
CA LEU A 67 14.90 -5.67 -1.47
C LEU A 67 15.75 -4.78 -2.39
N HIS A 68 15.13 -3.79 -3.04
CA HIS A 68 15.83 -2.88 -3.93
C HIS A 68 16.95 -2.11 -3.20
N LEU A 69 16.66 -1.60 -2.01
CA LEU A 69 17.66 -0.89 -1.21
C LEU A 69 18.80 -1.82 -0.78
N LYS A 70 18.50 -3.05 -0.40
CA LYS A 70 19.52 -4.04 -0.01
C LYS A 70 20.52 -4.27 -1.15
N GLU A 71 20.04 -4.51 -2.36
CA GLU A 71 20.90 -4.70 -3.55
C GLU A 71 21.79 -3.47 -3.81
N ARG A 72 21.24 -2.27 -3.63
CA ARG A 72 22.01 -1.02 -3.76
C ARG A 72 23.09 -0.88 -2.70
N PHE A 73 22.80 -1.24 -1.45
CA PHE A 73 23.79 -1.19 -0.37
C PHE A 73 24.90 -2.21 -0.57
N GLU A 74 24.58 -3.43 -0.99
CA GLU A 74 25.59 -4.45 -1.32
C GLU A 74 26.53 -3.98 -2.44
N SER A 75 25.99 -3.30 -3.47
CA SER A 75 26.81 -2.67 -4.51
C SER A 75 27.73 -1.59 -3.95
N ILE A 76 27.22 -0.70 -3.09
CA ILE A 76 28.01 0.39 -2.49
C ILE A 76 29.12 -0.18 -1.58
N GLU A 77 28.82 -1.24 -0.82
CA GLU A 77 29.81 -1.91 0.04
C GLU A 77 30.94 -2.52 -0.80
N SER A 78 30.59 -3.18 -1.90
CA SER A 78 31.58 -3.70 -2.86
C SER A 78 32.46 -2.60 -3.44
N ASP A 79 31.87 -1.46 -3.83
CA ASP A 79 32.61 -0.31 -4.36
C ASP A 79 33.56 0.28 -3.30
N LEU A 80 33.15 0.30 -2.03
CA LEU A 80 33.97 0.80 -0.92
C LEU A 80 35.16 -0.12 -0.63
N TRP A 81 34.97 -1.44 -0.59
CA TRP A 81 36.06 -2.40 -0.41
C TRP A 81 37.10 -2.31 -1.52
N ALA A 82 36.70 -2.01 -2.76
CA ALA A 82 37.63 -1.82 -3.87
C ALA A 82 38.58 -0.62 -3.69
N LEU A 83 38.25 0.33 -2.80
CA LEU A 83 39.08 1.49 -2.48
C LEU A 83 40.05 1.24 -1.32
N GLU A 84 39.88 0.15 -0.57
CA GLU A 84 40.74 -0.19 0.57
C GLU A 84 42.16 -0.54 0.08
N LYS A 85 43.16 0.02 0.76
CA LYS A 85 44.58 -0.21 0.45
C LYS A 85 45.21 -1.08 1.55
N PRO A 86 46.23 -1.90 1.19
CA PRO A 86 46.89 -2.81 2.13
C PRO A 86 47.56 -2.11 3.32
#